data_AF-A0A6P0CDI0-F1
#
_entry.id   AF-A0A6P0CDI0-F1
#
_cell.length_a   1.000
_cell.length_b   1.000
_cell.length_c   1.000
_cell.angle_alpha   90.00
_cell.angle_beta   90.00
_cell.angle_gamma   90.00
#
_symmetry.space_group_name_H-M   'P 1'
#
loop_
_entity.id
_entity.type
_entity.pdbx_description
1 polymer ?
#
loop_
_entity_poly.entity_id
_entity_poly.type
_entity_poly.pdbx_seq_one_letter_code
_entity_poly.pdbx_strand_id
1 'polypeptide(L)'
;MVDHLFREIKKWADGRHLLCSGCSRIAAELADMPGHPARHPAHSHKMNIENWLLDRFASTGLDNPSAVAQQVMILIEGGMNLSLIHGDTSYIETARNAVICSLSKVEVNEKLFIGIRIPDVRYVTASR
;
A
#
# COMPACT_ATOMS: atom_id res chain seq x y z
N MET A 1 -15.74 -7.79 0.82
CA MET A 1 -14.43 -8.07 0.19
C MET A 1 -13.29 -7.38 0.94
N VAL A 2 -13.21 -6.03 0.91
CA VAL A 2 -12.11 -5.25 1.53
C VAL A 2 -11.85 -5.65 2.98
N ASP A 3 -12.89 -5.77 3.79
CA ASP A 3 -12.76 -6.15 5.20
C ASP A 3 -12.04 -7.49 5.41
N HIS A 4 -12.39 -8.49 4.58
CA HIS A 4 -11.74 -9.80 4.64
C HIS A 4 -10.28 -9.74 4.17
N LEU A 5 -9.99 -9.02 3.09
CA LEU A 5 -8.64 -8.84 2.56
C LEU A 5 -7.68 -8.28 3.64
N PHE A 6 -8.06 -7.17 4.27
CA PHE A 6 -7.21 -6.54 5.28
C PHE A 6 -7.11 -7.36 6.57
N ARG A 7 -8.17 -8.10 6.95
CA ARG A 7 -8.11 -9.03 8.07
C ARG A 7 -7.11 -10.16 7.82
N GLU A 8 -7.09 -10.74 6.63
CA GLU A 8 -6.10 -11.78 6.29
C GLU A 8 -4.68 -11.23 6.24
N ILE A 9 -4.49 -10.02 5.70
CA ILE A 9 -3.18 -9.32 5.72
C ILE A 9 -2.73 -9.07 7.16
N LYS A 10 -3.61 -8.57 8.03
CA LYS A 10 -3.28 -8.31 9.43
C LYS A 10 -2.96 -9.61 10.18
N LYS A 11 -3.76 -10.66 9.99
CA LYS A 11 -3.52 -11.97 10.58
C LYS A 11 -2.17 -12.55 10.15
N TRP A 12 -1.82 -12.41 8.87
CA TRP A 12 -0.51 -12.78 8.37
C TRP A 12 0.60 -11.94 9.03
N ALA A 13 0.40 -10.63 9.16
CA ALA A 13 1.36 -9.71 9.77
C ALA A 13 1.63 -10.04 11.26
N ASP A 14 0.58 -10.27 12.05
CA ASP A 14 0.67 -10.57 13.48
C ASP A 14 1.50 -11.84 13.78
N GLY A 15 1.53 -12.79 12.84
CA GLY A 15 2.25 -14.07 12.98
C GLY A 15 3.71 -14.06 12.53
N ARG A 16 4.29 -12.91 12.15
CA ARG A 16 5.62 -12.85 11.51
C ARG A 16 6.55 -11.89 12.24
N HIS A 17 7.81 -12.30 12.37
CA HIS A 17 8.88 -11.43 12.86
C HIS A 17 9.31 -10.37 11.83
N LEU A 18 8.96 -10.58 10.54
CA LEU A 18 9.34 -9.70 9.45
C LEU A 18 8.09 -9.27 8.68
N LEU A 19 7.69 -8.03 8.91
CA LEU A 19 6.62 -7.31 8.22
C LEU A 19 7.19 -6.67 6.94
N CYS A 20 6.34 -6.34 5.96
CA CYS A 20 6.65 -5.89 4.58
C CYS A 20 6.62 -7.00 3.51
N SER A 21 6.27 -6.61 2.29
CA SER A 21 6.33 -7.46 1.11
C SER A 21 7.78 -7.58 0.64
N GLY A 22 8.27 -8.82 0.46
CA GLY A 22 9.62 -9.07 -0.06
C GLY A 22 9.88 -8.39 -1.42
N CYS A 23 8.86 -8.26 -2.26
CA CYS A 23 8.96 -7.56 -3.55
C CYS A 23 9.27 -6.06 -3.37
N SER A 24 8.59 -5.41 -2.43
CA SER A 24 8.77 -3.96 -2.17
C SER A 24 10.14 -3.68 -1.55
N ARG A 25 10.62 -4.58 -0.67
CA ARG A 25 11.98 -4.52 -0.13
C ARG A 25 13.04 -4.66 -1.23
N ILE A 26 12.96 -5.70 -2.05
CA ILE A 26 13.91 -5.92 -3.17
C ILE A 26 13.91 -4.74 -4.13
N ALA A 27 12.74 -4.18 -4.45
CA ALA A 27 12.63 -3.01 -5.32
C ALA A 27 13.32 -1.76 -4.72
N ALA A 28 13.23 -1.58 -3.39
CA ALA A 28 13.89 -0.49 -2.68
C ALA A 28 15.41 -0.70 -2.55
N GLU A 29 15.86 -1.91 -2.25
CA GLU A 29 17.28 -2.27 -2.17
C GLU A 29 18.00 -2.11 -3.52
N LEU A 30 17.28 -2.30 -4.62
CA LEU A 30 17.79 -2.19 -5.99
C LEU A 30 17.38 -0.87 -6.66
N ALA A 31 17.12 0.19 -5.89
CA ALA A 31 16.57 1.44 -6.39
C ALA A 31 17.42 2.05 -7.53
N ASP A 32 18.75 1.95 -7.41
CA ASP A 32 19.76 2.41 -8.37
C ASP A 32 19.99 1.47 -9.56
N MET A 33 19.40 0.26 -9.54
CA MET A 33 19.56 -0.76 -10.56
C MET A 33 18.23 -1.13 -11.24
N PRO A 34 17.58 -0.21 -11.99
CA PRO A 34 16.27 -0.46 -12.60
C PRO A 34 16.25 -1.66 -13.58
N GLY A 35 17.38 -1.98 -14.19
CA GLY A 35 17.53 -3.15 -15.08
C GLY A 35 17.79 -4.49 -14.38
N HIS A 36 17.92 -4.51 -13.05
CA HIS A 36 18.25 -5.73 -12.32
C HIS A 36 17.13 -6.79 -12.49
N PRO A 37 17.46 -8.06 -12.79
CA PRO A 37 16.46 -9.09 -13.11
C PRO A 37 15.48 -9.34 -11.96
N ALA A 38 15.89 -9.14 -10.71
CA ALA A 38 14.98 -9.27 -9.55
C ALA A 38 13.86 -8.22 -9.50
N ARG A 39 13.98 -7.09 -10.21
CA ARG A 39 12.93 -6.06 -10.26
C ARG A 39 11.73 -6.48 -11.11
N HIS A 40 11.95 -7.29 -12.15
CA HIS A 40 10.87 -7.75 -13.02
C HIS A 40 9.84 -8.62 -12.27
N PRO A 41 10.24 -9.70 -11.56
CA PRO A 41 9.30 -10.49 -10.76
C PRO A 41 8.59 -9.67 -9.67
N ALA A 42 9.28 -8.71 -9.04
CA ALA A 42 8.67 -7.82 -8.06
C ALA A 42 7.56 -6.96 -8.67
N HIS A 43 7.83 -6.33 -9.82
CA HIS A 43 6.83 -5.57 -10.58
C HIS A 43 5.64 -6.45 -11.00
N SER A 44 5.91 -7.59 -11.64
CA SER A 44 4.86 -8.50 -12.12
C SER A 44 3.97 -9.01 -10.99
N HIS A 45 4.55 -9.34 -9.83
CA HIS A 45 3.75 -9.76 -8.67
C HIS A 45 2.81 -8.65 -8.18
N LYS A 46 3.28 -7.40 -8.11
CA LYS A 46 2.46 -6.25 -7.69
C LYS A 46 1.35 -5.94 -8.69
N MET A 47 1.69 -5.93 -9.98
CA MET A 47 0.71 -5.74 -11.06
C MET A 47 -0.36 -6.83 -11.06
N ASN A 48 0.00 -8.09 -10.79
CA ASN A 48 -0.98 -9.18 -10.70
C ASN A 48 -1.96 -9.01 -9.54
N ILE A 49 -1.50 -8.50 -8.38
CA ILE A 49 -2.37 -8.20 -7.25
C ILE A 49 -3.32 -7.04 -7.60
N GLU A 50 -2.81 -5.98 -8.21
CA GLU A 50 -3.63 -4.82 -8.63
C GLU A 50 -4.67 -5.22 -9.67
N ASN A 51 -4.30 -6.02 -10.66
CA ASN A 51 -5.25 -6.57 -11.65
C ASN A 51 -6.30 -7.46 -11.00
N TRP A 52 -5.91 -8.31 -10.05
CA TRP A 52 -6.87 -9.11 -9.29
C TRP A 52 -7.84 -8.22 -8.50
N LEU A 53 -7.37 -7.12 -7.89
CA LEU A 53 -8.25 -6.15 -7.23
C LEU A 53 -9.22 -5.49 -8.21
N LEU A 54 -8.73 -5.07 -9.38
CA LEU A 54 -9.54 -4.50 -10.44
C LEU A 54 -10.66 -5.46 -10.87
N ASP A 55 -10.32 -6.72 -11.15
CA ASP A 55 -11.31 -7.74 -11.54
C ASP A 55 -12.40 -7.90 -10.48
N ARG A 56 -12.04 -7.86 -9.20
CA ARG A 56 -13.03 -7.91 -8.11
C ARG A 56 -13.89 -6.66 -8.07
N PHE A 57 -13.32 -5.47 -8.22
CA PHE A 57 -14.06 -4.21 -8.17
C PHE A 57 -14.91 -3.94 -9.42
N ALA A 58 -14.55 -4.48 -10.59
CA ALA A 58 -15.30 -4.31 -11.83
C ALA A 58 -16.77 -4.75 -11.73
N SER A 59 -17.05 -5.72 -10.85
CA SER A 59 -18.41 -6.24 -10.58
C SER A 59 -19.22 -5.46 -9.54
N THR A 60 -18.66 -4.40 -8.96
CA THR A 60 -19.26 -3.72 -7.78
C THR A 60 -20.01 -2.43 -8.09
N GLY A 61 -20.08 -2.04 -9.37
CA GLY A 61 -20.79 -0.82 -9.81
C GLY A 61 -20.10 0.50 -9.43
N LEU A 62 -18.81 0.45 -9.08
CA LEU A 62 -17.99 1.64 -8.82
C LEU A 62 -17.77 2.44 -10.11
N ASP A 63 -17.77 3.77 -10.00
CA ASP A 63 -17.57 4.68 -11.13
C ASP A 63 -16.17 4.54 -11.76
N ASN A 64 -15.14 4.24 -10.96
CA ASN A 64 -13.78 3.98 -11.44
C ASN A 64 -13.11 2.82 -10.67
N PRO A 65 -13.39 1.56 -11.04
CA PRO A 65 -12.85 0.38 -10.37
C PRO A 65 -11.31 0.30 -10.40
N SER A 66 -10.69 0.83 -11.46
CA SER A 66 -9.23 0.84 -11.61
C SER A 66 -8.56 1.79 -10.62
N ALA A 67 -9.08 3.01 -10.48
CA ALA A 67 -8.58 3.95 -9.47
C ALA A 67 -8.73 3.39 -8.05
N VAL A 68 -9.85 2.72 -7.77
CA VAL A 68 -10.08 2.07 -6.47
C VAL A 68 -9.09 0.93 -6.24
N ALA A 69 -8.85 0.07 -7.24
CA ALA A 69 -7.86 -1.00 -7.13
C ALA A 69 -6.46 -0.46 -6.80
N GLN A 70 -6.04 0.59 -7.49
CA GLN A 70 -4.76 1.25 -7.23
C GLN A 70 -4.70 1.90 -5.83
N GLN A 71 -5.75 2.59 -5.39
CA GLN A 71 -5.83 3.16 -4.04
C GLN A 71 -5.70 2.07 -2.96
N VAL A 72 -6.38 0.94 -3.15
CA VAL A 72 -6.28 -0.21 -2.24
C VAL A 72 -4.86 -0.77 -2.24
N MET A 73 -4.22 -0.91 -3.40
CA MET A 73 -2.85 -1.40 -3.49
C MET A 73 -1.87 -0.45 -2.76
N ILE A 74 -2.01 0.85 -2.95
CA ILE A 74 -1.24 1.88 -2.22
C ILE A 74 -1.42 1.75 -0.71
N LEU A 75 -2.66 1.58 -0.24
CA LEU A 75 -2.98 1.46 1.18
C LEU A 75 -2.48 0.14 1.78
N ILE A 76 -2.45 -0.96 1.01
CA ILE A 76 -1.81 -2.22 1.42
C ILE A 76 -0.30 -2.00 1.61
N GLU A 77 0.39 -1.42 0.63
CA GLU A 77 1.83 -1.16 0.70
C GLU A 77 2.18 -0.21 1.86
N GLY A 78 1.43 0.89 1.99
CA GLY A 78 1.60 1.87 3.06
C GLY A 78 1.35 1.27 4.43
N GLY A 79 0.23 0.56 4.61
CA GLY A 79 -0.12 -0.10 5.86
C GLY A 79 0.94 -1.12 6.30
N MET A 80 1.43 -1.96 5.38
CA MET A 80 2.45 -2.95 5.68
C MET A 80 3.83 -2.32 5.99
N ASN A 81 4.24 -1.31 5.22
CA ASN A 81 5.52 -0.63 5.45
C ASN A 81 5.52 0.14 6.77
N LEU A 82 4.45 0.87 7.07
CA LEU A 82 4.34 1.60 8.34
C LEU A 82 4.20 0.64 9.52
N SER A 83 3.51 -0.49 9.36
CA SER A 83 3.49 -1.53 10.40
C SER A 83 4.88 -2.07 10.70
N LEU A 84 5.72 -2.28 9.67
CA LEU A 84 7.12 -2.67 9.86
C LEU A 84 7.92 -1.57 10.58
N ILE A 85 7.82 -0.33 10.11
CA ILE A 85 8.61 0.80 10.63
C ILE A 85 8.26 1.09 12.09
N HIS A 86 6.99 1.04 12.44
CA HIS A 86 6.50 1.36 13.78
C HIS A 86 6.40 0.14 14.71
N GLY A 87 6.54 -1.08 14.17
CA GLY A 87 6.32 -2.32 14.93
C GLY A 87 4.87 -2.50 15.38
N ASP A 88 3.92 -1.91 14.64
CA ASP A 88 2.50 -1.86 15.02
C ASP A 88 1.59 -2.23 13.83
N THR A 89 0.95 -3.39 13.91
CA THR A 89 0.04 -3.87 12.86
C THR A 89 -1.31 -3.14 12.82
N SER A 90 -1.60 -2.23 13.76
CA SER A 90 -2.78 -1.35 13.72
C SER A 90 -2.80 -0.44 12.48
N TYR A 91 -1.64 -0.20 11.86
CA TYR A 91 -1.55 0.55 10.60
C TYR A 91 -2.24 -0.18 9.44
N ILE A 92 -2.31 -1.52 9.46
CA ILE A 92 -3.09 -2.30 8.47
C ILE A 92 -4.59 -2.09 8.68
N GLU A 93 -5.04 -1.97 9.93
CA GLU A 93 -6.44 -1.64 10.23
C GLU A 93 -6.79 -0.21 9.83
N THR A 94 -5.87 0.73 10.06
CA THR A 94 -5.99 2.12 9.61
C THR A 94 -6.11 2.19 8.09
N ALA A 95 -5.28 1.44 7.36
CA ALA A 95 -5.36 1.34 5.91
C ALA A 95 -6.71 0.76 5.43
N ARG A 96 -7.23 -0.28 6.11
CA ARG A 96 -8.58 -0.82 5.85
C ARG A 96 -9.65 0.27 5.99
N ASN A 97 -9.61 1.01 7.10
CA ASN A 97 -10.59 2.06 7.39
C ASN A 97 -10.54 3.19 6.34
N ALA A 98 -9.33 3.54 5.87
CA ALA A 98 -9.15 4.49 4.78
C ALA A 98 -9.79 4.00 3.47
N VAL A 99 -9.60 2.72 3.09
CA VAL A 99 -10.29 2.14 1.92
C VAL A 99 -11.82 2.23 2.08
N ILE A 100 -12.35 1.85 3.25
CA ILE A 100 -13.80 1.91 3.50
C ILE A 100 -14.31 3.35 3.36
N CYS A 101 -13.57 4.33 3.88
CA CYS A 101 -13.88 5.74 3.75
C CYS A 101 -13.87 6.18 2.27
N SER A 102 -12.85 5.81 1.49
CA SER A 102 -12.76 6.14 0.06
C SER A 102 -13.87 5.52 -0.79
N LEU A 103 -14.41 4.38 -0.37
CA LEU A 103 -15.56 3.74 -1.02
C LEU A 103 -16.89 4.38 -0.64
N SER A 104 -16.95 5.08 0.49
CA SER A 104 -18.11 5.88 0.86
C SER A 104 -18.09 7.22 0.11
N LYS A 105 -19.25 7.70 -0.34
CA LYS A 105 -19.36 9.02 -0.99
C LYS A 105 -19.08 10.11 0.05
N VAL A 106 -17.83 10.55 0.16
CA VAL A 106 -17.42 11.66 1.03
C VAL A 106 -17.12 12.87 0.17
N GLU A 107 -17.80 13.98 0.45
CA GLU A 107 -17.53 15.27 -0.18
C GLU A 107 -16.18 15.80 0.34
N VAL A 108 -15.20 15.95 -0.54
CA VAL A 108 -13.87 16.44 -0.17
C VAL A 108 -13.91 17.96 -0.03
N ASN A 109 -13.60 18.47 1.16
CA ASN A 109 -13.42 19.90 1.38
C ASN A 109 -11.99 20.32 0.97
N GLU A 110 -11.85 20.84 -0.24
CA GLU A 110 -10.57 21.26 -0.83
C GLU A 110 -9.84 22.36 -0.03
N LYS A 111 -10.52 23.05 0.89
CA LYS A 111 -9.93 24.15 1.68
C LYS A 111 -8.97 23.67 2.79
N LEU A 112 -8.85 22.37 3.04
CA LEU A 112 -8.02 21.83 4.14
C LEU A 112 -6.52 21.63 3.77
N PHE A 113 -6.15 21.68 2.49
CA PHE A 113 -4.81 21.27 2.03
C PHE A 113 -3.78 22.41 1.88
N ILE A 114 -4.12 23.66 2.19
CA ILE A 114 -3.21 24.79 2.07
C ILE A 114 -2.35 24.89 3.35
N GLY A 115 -1.14 24.35 3.32
CA GLY A 115 -0.13 24.58 4.37
C GLY A 115 0.61 23.36 4.93
N ILE A 116 0.47 22.17 4.35
CA ILE A 116 1.23 20.99 4.80
C ILE A 116 2.71 21.16 4.46
N ARG A 117 3.52 21.53 5.45
CA ARG A 117 4.98 21.52 5.35
C ARG A 117 5.48 20.11 5.65
N ILE A 118 5.95 19.39 4.63
CA ILE A 118 6.64 18.11 4.83
C ILE A 118 7.95 18.44 5.58
N PRO A 119 8.18 17.89 6.78
CA PRO A 119 9.44 18.09 7.48
C PRO A 119 10.61 17.56 6.65
N ASP A 120 11.73 18.28 6.68
CA ASP A 120 12.92 18.02 5.87
C ASP A 120 13.42 16.58 6.06
N VAL A 121 13.15 15.70 5.08
CA VAL A 121 13.56 14.29 5.12
C VAL A 121 15.02 14.22 4.67
N ARG A 122 15.94 14.28 5.64
CA ARG A 122 17.35 13.94 5.36
C ARG A 122 17.43 12.44 5.09
N TYR A 123 17.72 12.06 3.85
CA TYR A 123 18.04 10.69 3.47
C TYR A 123 19.21 10.20 4.35
N VAL A 124 19.00 9.13 5.11
CA VAL A 124 20.10 8.37 5.70
C VAL A 124 20.78 7.67 4.53
N THR A 125 21.83 8.28 3.98
CA THR A 125 22.74 7.57 3.08
C THR A 125 23.38 6.46 3.90
N ALA A 126 23.07 5.21 3.58
CA ALA A 126 23.80 4.06 4.13
C ALA A 126 25.28 4.26 3.76
N SER A 127 26.06 4.68 4.75
CA SER A 127 27.50 4.90 4.60
C SER A 127 28.21 3.55 4.66
N ARG A 128 28.62 3.10 3.46
CA ARG A 128 29.65 2.10 3.13
C ARG A 128 29.39 0.64 3.50
#